data_AF-A0A9P6FZN4-F1
#
_entry.id   AF-A0A9P6FZN4-F1
#
_cell.length_a   1.000
_cell.length_b   1.000
_cell.length_c   1.000
_cell.angle_alpha   90.00
_cell.angle_beta   90.00
_cell.angle_gamma   90.00
#
_symmetry.space_group_name_H-M   'P 1'
#
loop_
_entity.id
_entity.type
_entity.pdbx_description
1 polymer ?
#
loop_
_entity_poly.entity_id
_entity_poly.type
_entity_poly.pdbx_seq_one_letter_code
_entity_poly.pdbx_strand_id
1 'polypeptide(L)' 'MSTFLFTSESVGEGHPDKICDQISDAILDACLEQDPMSKVACETAAKTGMIM' A
#
# COMPACT_ATOMS: atom_id res chain seq x y z
N MET A 1 -9.85 28.89 -26.80
CA MET A 1 -9.75 27.87 -25.74
C MET A 1 -8.33 27.87 -25.23
N SER A 2 -8.12 28.08 -23.93
CA SER A 2 -6.80 28.02 -23.29
C SER A 2 -6.39 26.55 -23.10
N THR A 3 -5.15 26.22 -23.46
CA THR A 3 -4.55 24.91 -23.19
C THR A 3 -4.28 24.75 -21.70
N PHE A 4 -4.67 23.61 -21.13
CA PHE A 4 -4.38 23.21 -19.75
C PHE A 4 -3.32 22.11 -19.78
N LEU A 5 -2.28 22.22 -18.94
CA LEU A 5 -1.24 21.20 -18.80
C LEU A 5 -1.43 20.44 -17.49
N PHE A 6 -1.48 19.11 -17.57
CA PHE A 6 -1.60 18.20 -16.44
C PHE A 6 -0.51 17.15 -16.51
N THR A 7 0.04 16.79 -15.34
CA THR A 7 1.06 15.74 -15.22
C THR A 7 0.68 14.81 -14.08
N SER A 8 0.99 13.53 -14.23
CA SER A 8 0.81 12.49 -13.22
C SER A 8 2.06 11.61 -13.20
N GLU A 9 2.29 10.93 -12.09
CA GLU A 9 3.38 9.96 -11.93
C GLU A 9 2.87 8.61 -11.40
N SER A 10 3.75 7.61 -11.41
CA SER A 10 3.55 6.28 -10.85
C SER A 10 4.91 5.72 -10.43
N VAL A 11 4.90 4.78 -9.49
CA VAL A 11 6.10 4.09 -9.00
C VAL A 11 5.94 2.59 -9.17
N GLY A 12 7.05 1.88 -9.35
CA GLY A 12 7.04 0.42 -9.47
C GLY A 12 6.68 -0.26 -8.14
N GLU A 13 6.30 -1.54 -8.22
CA GLU A 13 5.95 -2.38 -7.06
C GLU A 13 7.06 -2.48 -6.00
N GLY A 14 8.32 -2.31 -6.41
CA GLY A 14 9.48 -2.32 -5.52
C GLY A 14 9.78 -0.99 -4.82
N HIS A 15 8.99 0.06 -5.08
CA HIS A 15 9.08 1.30 -4.30
C HIS A 15 8.77 0.99 -2.83
N PRO A 16 9.54 1.47 -1.84
CA PRO A 16 9.35 1.11 -0.43
C PRO A 16 7.92 1.34 0.05
N ASP A 17 7.30 2.45 -0.34
CA ASP A 17 5.89 2.72 0.01
C ASP A 17 4.93 1.71 -0.62
N LYS A 18 5.17 1.29 -1.87
CA LYS A 18 4.35 0.25 -2.51
C LYS A 18 4.56 -1.13 -1.91
N ILE A 19 5.74 -1.41 -1.37
CA ILE A 19 6.00 -2.63 -0.60
C ILE A 19 5.19 -2.59 0.71
N CYS A 20 5.18 -1.45 1.41
CA CYS A 20 4.36 -1.27 2.61
C CYS A 20 2.86 -1.46 2.32
N ASP A 21 2.35 -0.84 1.26
CA ASP A 21 0.95 -1.00 0.81
C ASP A 21 0.63 -2.49 0.60
N GLN A 22 1.46 -3.20 -0.17
CA GLN A 22 1.26 -4.62 -0.46
C GLN A 22 1.30 -5.51 0.80
N ILE A 23 2.18 -5.21 1.76
CA ILE A 23 2.25 -5.96 3.02
C ILE A 23 1.00 -5.72 3.86
N SER A 24 0.58 -4.46 4.01
CA SER A 24 -0.64 -4.10 4.74
C SER A 24 -1.88 -4.75 4.13
N ASP A 25 -2.02 -4.72 2.80
CA ASP A 25 -3.15 -5.34 2.10
C ASP A 25 -3.12 -6.87 2.20
N ALA A 26 -1.94 -7.50 2.11
CA ALA A 26 -1.83 -8.95 2.30
C ALA A 26 -2.26 -9.40 3.70
N ILE A 27 -1.99 -8.60 4.74
CA ILE A 27 -2.47 -8.87 6.10
C ILE A 27 -3.99 -8.71 6.17
N LEU A 28 -4.54 -7.64 5.56
CA LEU A 28 -5.98 -7.43 5.46
C LEU A 28 -6.67 -8.61 4.77
N ASP A 29 -6.16 -9.05 3.63
CA ASP A 29 -6.69 -10.18 2.86
C ASP A 29 -6.72 -11.46 3.70
N ALA A 30 -5.62 -11.78 4.39
CA ALA A 30 -5.53 -12.95 5.25
C ALA A 30 -6.50 -12.89 6.46
N CYS A 31 -6.75 -11.69 6.99
CA CYS A 31 -7.76 -11.49 8.04
C CYS A 31 -9.18 -11.68 7.50
N LEU A 32 -9.49 -11.09 6.33
CA LEU A 32 -10.81 -11.17 5.70
C LEU A 32 -11.14 -12.57 5.20
N GLU A 33 -10.15 -13.35 4.78
CA GLU A 33 -10.30 -14.76 4.40
C GLU A 33 -10.82 -15.60 5.58
N GLN A 34 -10.35 -15.32 6.80
CA GLN A 34 -10.75 -16.04 8.02
C GLN A 34 -12.02 -15.48 8.66
N ASP A 35 -12.16 -14.15 8.71
CA ASP A 35 -13.33 -13.46 9.21
C ASP A 35 -13.66 -12.24 8.33
N PRO A 36 -14.71 -12.30 7.49
CA PRO A 36 -15.14 -11.19 6.64
C PRO A 36 -15.55 -9.92 7.39
N MET A 37 -15.78 -9.98 8.70
CA MET A 37 -16.13 -8.84 9.55
C MET A 37 -14.92 -8.26 10.30
N SER A 38 -13.72 -8.77 10.05
CA SER A 38 -12.46 -8.29 10.63
C SER A 38 -12.34 -6.77 10.53
N LYS A 39 -11.96 -6.14 11.64
CA LYS A 39 -11.64 -4.70 11.70
C LYS A 39 -10.12 -4.54 11.72
N VAL A 40 -9.53 -4.21 10.57
CA VAL A 40 -8.08 -4.13 10.38
C VAL A 40 -7.70 -2.70 10.04
N ALA A 41 -6.70 -2.18 10.74
CA ALA A 41 -6.04 -0.89 10.48
C ALA A 41 -4.53 -1.12 10.54
N CYS A 42 -4.02 -1.92 9.59
CA CYS A 42 -2.64 -2.34 9.54
C CYS A 42 -1.79 -1.31 8.79
N GLU A 43 -0.88 -0.66 9.50
CA GLU A 43 0.09 0.27 8.93
C GLU A 43 1.44 -0.43 8.82
N THR A 44 2.12 -0.27 7.68
CA THR A 44 3.45 -0.85 7.46
C THR A 44 4.47 0.27 7.20
N ALA A 45 5.62 0.19 7.84
CA ALA A 45 6.76 1.09 7.60
C ALA A 45 8.04 0.30 7.30
N ALA A 46 8.84 0.81 6.35
CA ALA A 46 10.09 0.18 5.93
C ALA A 46 11.28 1.12 6.07
N LYS A 47 12.41 0.57 6.52
CA LYS A 47 13.73 1.19 6.40
C LYS A 47 14.79 0.10 6.21
N THR A 48 16.05 0.50 6.08
CA THR A 48 17.16 -0.46 5.89
C THR A 48 17.15 -1.54 6.98
N GLY A 49 16.96 -2.79 6.53
CA GLY A 49 16.99 -3.98 7.37
C GLY A 49 15.80 -4.15 8.33
N MET A 50 14.69 -3.43 8.14
CA MET A 50 13.54 -3.51 9.04
C MET A 50 12.20 -3.22 8.33
N ILE A 51 11.18 -4.01 8.70
CA ILE A 51 9.76 -3.79 8.43
C ILE A 51 9.05 -3.75 9.80
N MET A 52 8.14 -2.81 9.99
CA MET A 52 7.29 -2.64 11.18
C MET A 52 5.83 -2.60 10.76
#